data_AF-A0A1R2CBB5-F1
#
_entry.id   AF-A0A1R2CBB5-F1
#
_cell.length_a   1.000
_cell.length_b   1.000
_cell.length_c   1.000
_cell.angle_alpha   90.00
_cell.angle_beta   90.00
_cell.angle_gamma   90.00
#
_symmetry.space_group_name_H-M   'P 1'
#
loop_
_entity.id
_entity.type
_entity.pdbx_description
1 polymer ?
#
loop_
_entity_poly.entity_id
_entity_poly.type
_entity_poly.pdbx_seq_one_letter_code
_entity_poly.pdbx_strand_id
1 'polypeptide(L)'
;MLGKCKEHISRISECNQCFESTVNAGMLLKESKMIDKELKGLKTTKNKLKEKLREMIRKMEDILLKKAFEVHLPPEMAHKSLKEYLINKPTSNSIFDVIKSQEESISFMLKTGLYVPQDLCECGQHLCLVNDPNLNDYSFLCTCSKRYGFFDRSVWEPGKLPADKILLYIILWIMGTRDKDIKQILNIRRERTAPLQSLLQNAISNNFQSSLPKFSGTVEIDESCFKNPTTKTCKTQPDKWVFGLYERERKLTYMEVVSKRTASYLIPIIQKICEQGTTIISDQWSAYNKLVEFGFPHYTVDHSRFFVNPLSREIHTQHIEISWCWAKYEIKRQHRQMGNLQKLLDVFCWKRQFKNLDKATEIGDILSNLCKVMREYQNEKLMMKV
;
A
#
# COMPACT_ATOMS: atom_id res chain seq x y z
N MET A 1 53.36 -46.81 6.89
CA MET A 1 54.35 -47.09 5.83
C MET A 1 54.31 -45.94 4.84
N LEU A 2 55.36 -45.11 4.79
CA LEU A 2 55.43 -44.02 3.82
C LEU A 2 55.64 -44.63 2.42
N GLY A 3 54.68 -44.43 1.52
CA GLY A 3 54.74 -44.93 0.15
C GLY A 3 55.90 -44.33 -0.65
N LYS A 4 56.31 -44.99 -1.73
CA LYS A 4 57.29 -44.42 -2.67
C LYS A 4 56.64 -43.29 -3.47
N CYS A 5 57.41 -42.23 -3.76
CA CYS A 5 56.92 -41.13 -4.60
C CYS A 5 56.80 -41.62 -6.05
N LYS A 6 55.64 -41.42 -6.69
CA LYS A 6 55.42 -41.84 -8.10
C LYS A 6 56.23 -41.01 -9.10
N GLU A 7 56.57 -39.77 -8.76
CA GLU A 7 57.36 -38.87 -9.63
C GLU A 7 58.88 -39.00 -9.41
N HIS A 8 59.32 -39.27 -8.17
CA HIS A 8 60.74 -39.22 -7.81
C HIS A 8 61.39 -40.60 -7.51
N ILE A 9 60.62 -41.70 -7.61
CA ILE A 9 61.04 -43.12 -7.51
C ILE A 9 61.72 -43.53 -6.17
N SER A 10 62.13 -42.58 -5.33
CA SER A 10 62.72 -42.77 -3.99
C SER A 10 61.68 -42.82 -2.86
N ARG A 11 62.12 -43.23 -1.66
CA ARG A 11 61.29 -43.12 -0.45
C ARG A 11 61.04 -41.64 -0.16
N ILE A 12 59.83 -41.28 0.27
CA ILE A 12 59.46 -39.88 0.57
C ILE A 12 60.44 -39.19 1.53
N SER A 13 61.07 -39.94 2.44
CA SER A 13 62.10 -39.47 3.38
C SER A 13 63.46 -39.12 2.74
N GLU A 14 63.73 -39.60 1.53
CA GLU A 14 64.99 -39.43 0.80
C GLU A 14 64.87 -38.39 -0.33
N CYS A 15 63.65 -37.86 -0.57
CA CYS A 15 63.38 -36.80 -1.54
C CYS A 15 63.11 -35.49 -0.79
N ASN A 16 64.05 -34.55 -0.84
CA ASN A 16 63.95 -33.26 -0.12
C ASN A 16 62.62 -32.52 -0.41
N GLN A 17 62.19 -32.49 -1.67
CA GLN A 17 60.98 -31.77 -2.07
C GLN A 17 59.69 -32.44 -1.54
N CYS A 18 59.61 -33.77 -1.56
CA CYS A 18 58.48 -34.50 -0.98
C CYS A 18 58.49 -34.47 0.56
N PHE A 19 59.68 -34.50 1.18
CA PHE A 19 59.85 -34.38 2.62
C PHE A 19 59.41 -32.99 3.11
N GLU A 20 59.90 -31.91 2.50
CA GLU A 20 59.49 -30.54 2.80
C GLU A 20 57.99 -30.32 2.59
N SER A 21 57.42 -30.85 1.51
CA SER A 21 55.97 -30.78 1.26
C SER A 21 55.16 -31.49 2.34
N THR A 22 55.65 -32.64 2.83
CA THR A 22 54.99 -33.41 3.90
C THR A 22 55.09 -32.69 5.25
N VAL A 23 56.25 -32.09 5.55
CA VAL A 23 56.46 -31.28 6.76
C VAL A 23 55.58 -30.03 6.74
N ASN A 24 55.54 -29.30 5.61
CA ASN A 24 54.68 -28.13 5.42
C ASN A 24 53.19 -28.49 5.54
N ALA A 25 52.74 -29.58 4.93
CA ALA A 25 51.38 -30.08 5.08
C ALA A 25 51.04 -30.40 6.55
N GLY A 26 52.01 -30.98 7.30
CA GLY A 26 51.88 -31.23 8.73
C GLY A 26 51.76 -29.97 9.57
N MET A 27 52.50 -28.90 9.23
CA MET A 27 52.40 -27.59 9.89
C MET A 27 51.04 -26.93 9.61
N LEU A 28 50.60 -26.90 8.35
CA LEU A 28 49.29 -26.38 7.96
C LEU A 28 48.13 -27.14 8.62
N LEU A 29 48.24 -28.46 8.78
CA LEU A 29 47.27 -29.28 9.51
C LEU A 29 47.19 -28.91 11.00
N LYS A 30 48.32 -28.56 11.63
CA LYS A 30 48.34 -28.09 13.02
C LYS A 30 47.69 -26.72 13.16
N GLU A 31 48.02 -25.78 12.28
CA GLU A 31 47.39 -24.45 12.25
C GLU A 31 45.89 -24.54 12.00
N SER A 32 45.47 -25.34 11.02
CA SER A 32 44.06 -25.61 10.74
C SER A 32 43.30 -26.10 11.98
N LYS A 33 43.88 -27.05 12.73
CA LYS A 33 43.29 -27.54 13.99
C LYS A 33 43.23 -26.47 15.08
N MET A 34 44.21 -25.58 15.17
CA MET A 34 44.18 -24.46 16.13
C MET A 34 43.06 -23.48 15.78
N ILE A 35 42.95 -23.08 14.51
CA ILE A 35 41.88 -22.20 14.01
C ILE A 35 40.50 -22.81 14.25
N ASP A 36 40.34 -24.12 14.01
CA ASP A 36 39.08 -24.83 14.27
C ASP A 36 38.69 -24.82 15.75
N LYS A 37 39.68 -24.91 16.65
CA LYS A 37 39.48 -24.83 18.10
C LYS A 37 39.05 -23.42 18.51
N GLU A 38 39.67 -22.38 17.94
CA GLU A 38 39.28 -20.98 18.16
C GLU A 38 37.86 -20.70 17.64
N LEU A 39 37.51 -21.17 16.44
CA LEU A 39 36.17 -21.06 15.87
C LEU A 39 35.11 -21.72 16.76
N LYS A 40 35.39 -22.91 17.33
CA LYS A 40 34.51 -23.57 18.30
C LYS A 40 34.37 -22.74 19.59
N GLY A 41 35.47 -22.16 20.07
CA GLY A 41 35.45 -21.24 21.22
C GLY A 41 34.55 -20.03 20.97
N LEU A 42 34.74 -19.34 19.84
CA LEU A 42 33.94 -18.18 19.43
C LEU A 42 32.46 -18.51 19.24
N LYS A 43 32.12 -19.67 18.66
CA LYS A 43 30.73 -20.15 18.57
C LYS A 43 30.10 -20.31 19.96
N THR A 44 30.85 -20.87 20.90
CA THR A 44 30.39 -21.07 22.28
C THR A 44 30.15 -19.73 22.97
N THR A 45 31.08 -18.78 22.83
CA THR A 45 30.94 -17.41 23.35
C THR A 45 29.75 -16.68 22.72
N LYS A 46 29.55 -16.79 21.41
CA LYS A 46 28.39 -16.23 20.70
C LYS A 46 27.07 -16.78 21.25
N ASN A 47 27.00 -18.07 21.54
CA ASN A 47 25.80 -18.68 22.13
C ASN A 47 25.55 -18.19 23.56
N LYS A 48 26.59 -18.10 24.40
CA LYS A 48 26.48 -17.50 25.74
C LYS A 48 26.02 -16.05 25.71
N LEU A 49 26.55 -15.25 24.79
CA LEU A 49 26.11 -13.86 24.60
C LEU A 49 24.66 -13.77 24.13
N LYS A 50 24.21 -14.67 23.24
CA LYS A 50 22.80 -14.75 22.85
C LYS A 50 21.89 -15.10 24.02
N GLU A 51 22.30 -15.97 24.93
CA GLU A 51 21.55 -16.27 26.15
C GLU A 51 21.49 -15.06 27.09
N LYS A 52 22.62 -14.40 27.34
CA LYS A 52 22.64 -13.17 28.13
C LYS A 52 21.76 -12.07 27.52
N LEU A 53 21.77 -11.92 26.20
CA LEU A 53 20.91 -10.98 25.50
C LEU A 53 19.43 -11.31 25.70
N ARG A 54 19.03 -12.59 25.58
CA ARG A 54 17.66 -13.03 25.85
C ARG A 54 17.24 -12.78 27.30
N GLU A 55 18.14 -12.98 28.25
CA GLU A 55 17.87 -12.73 29.67
C GLU A 55 17.77 -11.23 29.98
N MET A 56 18.63 -10.39 29.39
CA MET A 56 18.53 -8.93 29.48
C MET A 56 17.21 -8.42 28.89
N ILE A 57 16.81 -8.94 27.72
CA ILE A 57 15.52 -8.58 27.10
C ILE A 57 14.37 -8.94 28.04
N ARG A 58 14.34 -10.14 28.63
CA ARG A 58 13.30 -10.51 29.62
C ARG A 58 13.27 -9.60 30.83
N LYS A 59 14.43 -9.27 31.40
CA LYS A 59 14.53 -8.38 32.57
C LYS A 59 14.03 -6.98 32.22
N MET A 60 14.38 -6.48 31.03
CA MET A 60 13.88 -5.21 30.51
C MET A 60 12.36 -5.26 30.31
N GLU A 61 11.83 -6.34 29.73
CA GLU A 61 10.39 -6.54 29.55
C GLU A 61 9.63 -6.58 30.88
N ASP A 62 10.17 -7.24 31.93
CA ASP A 62 9.55 -7.29 33.27
C ASP A 62 9.53 -5.89 33.94
N ILE A 63 10.62 -5.12 33.81
CA ILE A 63 10.67 -3.73 34.27
C ILE A 63 9.67 -2.86 33.49
N LEU A 64 9.61 -3.02 32.17
CA LEU A 64 8.66 -2.30 31.32
C LEU A 64 7.22 -2.71 31.60
N LEU A 65 6.94 -3.97 31.95
CA LEU A 65 5.63 -4.43 32.39
C LEU A 65 5.20 -3.76 33.70
N LYS A 66 6.11 -3.70 34.68
CA LYS A 66 5.86 -3.02 35.96
C LYS A 66 5.66 -1.51 35.78
N LYS A 67 6.44 -0.88 34.89
CA LYS A 67 6.28 0.55 34.52
C LYS A 67 5.10 0.83 33.59
N ALA A 68 4.65 -0.14 32.78
CA ALA A 68 3.49 0.03 31.91
C ALA A 68 2.18 0.17 32.70
N PHE A 69 2.16 -0.21 33.98
CA PHE A 69 1.07 0.13 34.90
C PHE A 69 1.17 1.56 35.45
N GLU A 70 2.34 2.20 35.38
CA GLU A 70 2.55 3.63 35.63
C GLU A 70 2.40 4.40 34.31
N VAL A 71 1.27 4.26 33.62
CA VAL A 71 0.95 5.15 32.49
C VAL A 71 0.85 6.56 33.07
N HIS A 72 1.69 7.49 32.61
CA HIS A 72 1.51 8.93 32.85
C HIS A 72 0.30 9.43 32.04
N LEU A 73 -0.89 8.95 32.39
CA LEU A 73 -2.13 9.64 32.06
C LEU A 73 -2.11 10.97 32.82
N PRO A 74 -2.68 12.05 32.25
CA PRO A 74 -2.98 13.24 33.03
C PRO A 74 -3.66 12.82 34.35
N PRO A 75 -3.35 13.45 35.50
CA PRO A 75 -3.87 13.04 36.81
C PRO A 75 -5.40 12.87 36.82
N GLU A 76 -6.09 13.67 35.99
CA GLU A 76 -7.53 13.70 35.76
C GLU A 76 -8.10 12.43 35.10
N MET A 77 -7.25 11.59 34.50
CA MET A 77 -7.64 10.43 33.69
C MET A 77 -7.01 9.10 34.16
N ALA A 78 -6.41 9.07 35.35
CA ALA A 78 -5.69 7.89 35.90
C ALA A 78 -6.52 6.58 35.95
N HIS A 79 -7.85 6.66 35.85
CA HIS A 79 -8.76 5.51 35.89
C HIS A 79 -9.08 4.91 34.50
N LYS A 80 -8.67 5.56 33.40
CA LYS A 80 -9.02 5.15 32.02
C LYS A 80 -7.88 4.40 31.35
N SER A 81 -8.19 3.51 30.42
CA SER A 81 -7.14 2.81 29.65
C SER A 81 -6.41 3.78 28.71
N LEU A 82 -5.14 3.50 28.37
CA LEU A 82 -4.39 4.31 27.40
C LEU A 82 -5.11 4.40 26.04
N LYS A 83 -5.77 3.31 25.62
CA LYS A 83 -6.60 3.27 24.41
C LYS A 83 -7.76 4.27 24.49
N GLU A 84 -8.49 4.30 25.60
CA GLU A 84 -9.58 5.26 25.82
C GLU A 84 -9.08 6.71 25.88
N TYR A 85 -7.93 6.96 26.50
CA TYR A 85 -7.31 8.27 26.50
C TYR A 85 -7.01 8.73 25.06
N LEU A 86 -6.35 7.91 24.25
CA LEU A 86 -6.01 8.25 22.86
C LEU A 86 -7.25 8.48 22.00
N ILE A 87 -8.32 7.69 22.18
CA ILE A 87 -9.59 7.87 21.46
C ILE A 87 -10.29 9.17 21.86
N ASN A 88 -10.13 9.64 23.10
CA ASN A 88 -10.80 10.86 23.58
C ASN A 88 -9.93 12.12 23.49
N LYS A 89 -8.62 11.99 23.29
CA LYS A 89 -7.67 13.12 23.21
C LYS A 89 -8.10 14.17 22.17
N PRO A 90 -8.17 15.48 22.47
CA PRO A 90 -8.54 16.49 21.47
C PRO A 90 -7.67 16.39 20.21
N THR A 91 -8.29 16.45 19.04
CA THR A 91 -7.58 16.33 17.75
C THR A 91 -7.41 17.70 17.14
N SER A 92 -6.18 18.05 16.74
CA SER A 92 -5.93 19.31 16.03
C SER A 92 -6.60 19.32 14.67
N ASN A 93 -7.07 20.50 14.26
CA ASN A 93 -7.57 20.74 12.91
C ASN A 93 -6.44 20.84 11.87
N SER A 94 -5.18 21.01 12.32
CA SER A 94 -4.01 21.06 11.44
C SER A 94 -3.43 19.68 11.25
N ILE A 95 -3.28 19.29 9.98
CA ILE A 95 -2.67 18.00 9.63
C ILE A 95 -1.22 17.88 10.11
N PHE A 96 -0.50 19.00 10.21
CA PHE A 96 0.89 19.05 10.67
C PHE A 96 1.00 18.70 12.16
N ASP A 97 0.00 19.06 12.96
CA ASP A 97 -0.03 18.71 14.38
C ASP A 97 -0.33 17.22 14.56
N VAL A 98 -1.23 16.68 13.72
CA VAL A 98 -1.59 15.26 13.76
C VAL A 98 -0.39 14.35 13.45
N ILE A 99 0.50 14.77 12.55
CA ILE A 99 1.72 14.01 12.20
C ILE A 99 2.94 14.40 13.05
N LYS A 100 2.80 15.34 13.99
CA LYS A 100 3.92 15.89 14.77
C LYS A 100 4.56 14.84 15.68
N SER A 101 3.76 13.91 16.19
CA SER A 101 4.23 12.84 17.06
C SER A 101 3.47 11.54 16.81
N GLN A 102 4.09 10.44 17.23
CA GLN A 102 3.48 9.12 17.17
C GLN A 102 2.17 9.04 17.98
N GLU A 103 2.10 9.73 19.13
CA GLU A 103 0.89 9.79 19.96
C GLU A 103 -0.28 10.46 19.22
N GLU A 104 -0.04 11.63 18.60
CA GLU A 104 -1.07 12.35 17.85
C GLU A 104 -1.56 11.54 16.64
N SER A 105 -0.64 10.89 15.93
CA SER A 105 -0.98 10.06 14.79
C SER A 105 -1.77 8.82 15.20
N ILE A 106 -1.39 8.16 16.30
CA ILE A 106 -2.13 7.02 16.85
C ILE A 106 -3.53 7.43 17.29
N SER A 107 -3.65 8.52 18.04
CA SER A 107 -4.93 9.10 18.46
C SER A 107 -5.84 9.32 17.25
N PHE A 108 -5.34 10.00 16.21
CA PHE A 108 -6.08 10.23 14.98
C PHE A 108 -6.48 8.93 14.28
N MET A 109 -5.56 7.97 14.12
CA MET A 109 -5.83 6.71 13.43
C MET A 109 -6.92 5.89 14.13
N LEU A 110 -6.93 5.85 15.47
CA LEU A 110 -7.94 5.15 16.26
C LEU A 110 -9.30 5.86 16.18
N LYS A 111 -9.34 7.19 16.35
CA LYS A 111 -10.57 8.01 16.29
C LYS A 111 -11.27 7.93 14.94
N THR A 112 -10.49 8.08 13.87
CA THR A 112 -11.01 8.08 12.50
C THR A 112 -11.32 6.68 11.99
N GLY A 113 -10.88 5.64 12.69
CA GLY A 113 -11.00 4.25 12.24
C GLY A 113 -10.08 3.93 11.05
N LEU A 114 -9.10 4.79 10.77
CA LEU A 114 -8.03 4.47 9.83
C LEU A 114 -7.25 3.23 10.29
N TYR A 115 -7.17 3.02 11.60
CA TYR A 115 -6.72 1.77 12.21
C TYR A 115 -7.78 1.20 13.16
N VAL A 116 -8.12 -0.07 12.97
CA VAL A 116 -8.99 -0.83 13.87
C VAL A 116 -8.16 -1.92 14.55
N PRO A 117 -7.83 -1.79 15.84
CA PRO A 117 -7.02 -2.77 16.55
C PRO A 117 -7.78 -4.07 16.79
N GLN A 118 -7.02 -5.18 16.83
CA GLN A 118 -7.55 -6.45 17.29
C GLN A 118 -7.54 -6.47 18.82
N ASP A 119 -8.71 -6.61 19.42
CA ASP A 119 -8.87 -6.52 20.88
C ASP A 119 -8.57 -7.83 21.62
N LEU A 120 -8.42 -8.94 20.88
CA LEU A 120 -8.19 -10.26 21.44
C LEU A 120 -6.79 -10.81 21.11
N CYS A 121 -6.18 -11.41 22.12
CA CYS A 121 -5.01 -12.26 21.98
C CYS A 121 -5.41 -13.63 21.40
N GLU A 122 -4.46 -14.36 20.85
CA GLU A 122 -4.62 -15.77 20.45
C GLU A 122 -5.08 -16.69 21.59
N CYS A 123 -4.87 -16.31 22.85
CA CYS A 123 -5.38 -17.06 24.00
C CYS A 123 -6.83 -16.72 24.39
N GLY A 124 -7.50 -15.84 23.64
CA GLY A 124 -8.88 -15.39 23.89
C GLY A 124 -9.02 -14.26 24.90
N GLN A 125 -7.94 -13.84 25.56
CA GLN A 125 -7.95 -12.73 26.52
C GLN A 125 -7.81 -11.37 25.82
N HIS A 126 -8.30 -10.31 26.48
CA HIS A 126 -8.21 -8.95 25.98
C HIS A 126 -6.77 -8.41 25.97
N LEU A 127 -6.48 -7.59 24.97
CA LEU A 127 -5.21 -6.89 24.83
C LEU A 127 -5.30 -5.48 25.40
N CYS A 128 -4.34 -5.14 26.25
CA CYS A 128 -4.18 -3.81 26.80
C CYS A 128 -3.14 -3.02 25.99
N LEU A 129 -3.51 -1.83 25.52
CA LEU A 129 -2.56 -0.92 24.89
C LEU A 129 -1.63 -0.32 25.95
N VAL A 130 -0.33 -0.42 25.72
CA VAL A 130 0.73 0.11 26.57
C VAL A 130 1.73 0.90 25.72
N ASN A 131 2.42 1.86 26.33
CA ASN A 131 3.53 2.56 25.71
C ASN A 131 4.84 2.32 26.48
N ASP A 132 5.96 2.37 25.77
CA ASP A 132 7.29 2.53 26.37
C ASP A 132 7.70 4.01 26.23
N PRO A 133 7.69 4.79 27.32
CA PRO A 133 8.02 6.22 27.27
C PRO A 133 9.43 6.51 26.74
N ASN A 134 10.37 5.57 26.89
CA ASN A 134 11.75 5.78 26.47
C ASN A 134 11.95 5.55 24.98
N LEU A 135 11.16 4.64 24.40
CA LEU A 135 11.24 4.28 22.99
C LEU A 135 10.16 4.95 22.14
N ASN A 136 9.22 5.65 22.79
CA ASN A 136 8.00 6.18 22.17
C ASN A 136 7.23 5.10 21.38
N ASP A 137 7.34 3.84 21.83
CA ASP A 137 6.77 2.69 21.14
C ASP A 137 5.44 2.30 21.78
N TYR A 138 4.49 1.90 20.94
CA TYR A 138 3.15 1.51 21.36
C TYR A 138 2.96 0.03 21.04
N SER A 139 2.45 -0.72 22.01
CA SER A 139 2.27 -2.16 21.87
C SER A 139 1.05 -2.64 22.62
N PHE A 140 0.54 -3.79 22.23
CA PHE A 140 -0.57 -4.48 22.87
C PHE A 140 -0.03 -5.63 23.71
N LEU A 141 -0.37 -5.64 25.00
CA LEU A 141 0.07 -6.64 25.97
C LEU A 141 -1.12 -7.45 26.45
N CYS A 142 -0.96 -8.77 26.45
CA CYS A 142 -1.93 -9.69 27.05
C CYS A 142 -1.48 -10.10 28.46
N THR A 143 -2.44 -10.47 29.30
CA THR A 143 -2.19 -11.13 30.60
C THR A 143 -1.42 -12.45 30.50
N CYS A 144 -1.41 -13.12 29.33
CA CYS A 144 -0.55 -14.28 29.06
C CYS A 144 0.91 -13.91 28.72
N SER A 145 1.28 -12.65 28.92
CA SER A 145 2.61 -12.07 28.64
C SER A 145 2.99 -11.99 27.15
N LYS A 146 2.09 -12.34 26.22
CA LYS A 146 2.30 -12.06 24.79
C LYS A 146 2.22 -10.55 24.51
N ARG A 147 3.19 -10.05 23.75
CA ARG A 147 3.27 -8.66 23.28
C ARG A 147 3.18 -8.61 21.76
N TYR A 148 2.41 -7.67 21.26
CA TYR A 148 2.23 -7.38 19.84
C TYR A 148 2.56 -5.90 19.59
N GLY A 149 3.28 -5.59 18.53
CA GLY A 149 3.48 -4.20 18.09
C GLY A 149 2.15 -3.52 17.75
N PHE A 150 2.13 -2.18 17.71
CA PHE A 150 0.90 -1.42 17.47
C PHE A 150 0.15 -1.83 16.19
N PHE A 151 0.85 -2.22 15.12
CA PHE A 151 0.22 -2.65 13.87
C PHE A 151 0.23 -4.16 13.64
N ASP A 152 0.71 -4.96 14.58
CA ASP A 152 0.78 -6.41 14.41
C ASP A 152 -0.62 -7.01 14.21
N ARG A 153 -0.71 -8.00 13.32
CA ARG A 153 -1.94 -8.70 12.91
C ARG A 153 -2.96 -7.80 12.20
N SER A 154 -2.58 -6.57 11.86
CA SER A 154 -3.42 -5.62 11.12
C SER A 154 -3.06 -5.53 9.64
N VAL A 155 -3.89 -4.82 8.87
CA VAL A 155 -3.60 -4.52 7.46
C VAL A 155 -2.35 -3.65 7.26
N TRP A 156 -1.92 -2.92 8.31
CA TRP A 156 -0.77 -2.03 8.28
C TRP A 156 0.55 -2.74 8.63
N GLU A 157 0.50 -3.95 9.19
CA GLU A 157 1.67 -4.75 9.61
C GLU A 157 2.74 -4.88 8.51
N PRO A 158 2.40 -5.19 7.23
CA PRO A 158 3.42 -5.40 6.20
C PRO A 158 4.30 -4.18 5.93
N GLY A 159 3.78 -2.97 6.19
CA GLY A 159 4.51 -1.72 6.03
C GLY A 159 5.68 -1.59 6.99
N LYS A 160 5.59 -2.16 8.21
CA LYS A 160 6.58 -2.04 9.30
C LYS A 160 7.08 -0.60 9.51
N LEU A 161 6.13 0.33 9.63
CA LEU A 161 6.37 1.75 9.85
C LEU A 161 5.57 2.25 11.06
N PRO A 162 6.07 3.25 11.79
CA PRO A 162 5.31 3.88 12.87
C PRO A 162 4.15 4.72 12.32
N ALA A 163 3.21 5.05 13.19
CA ALA A 163 1.92 5.66 12.82
C ALA A 163 2.07 7.02 12.12
N ASP A 164 2.99 7.85 12.59
CA ASP A 164 3.33 9.16 12.00
C ASP A 164 3.81 9.03 10.56
N LYS A 165 4.67 8.04 10.29
CA LYS A 165 5.18 7.77 8.94
C LYS A 165 4.11 7.19 8.02
N ILE A 166 3.24 6.32 8.52
CA ILE A 166 2.10 5.79 7.75
C ILE A 166 1.15 6.93 7.39
N LEU A 167 0.79 7.77 8.36
CA LEU A 167 -0.15 8.85 8.13
C LEU A 167 0.42 9.90 7.16
N LEU A 168 1.68 10.31 7.33
CA LEU A 168 2.35 11.21 6.40
C LEU A 168 2.49 10.59 4.99
N TYR A 169 2.74 9.29 4.88
CA TYR A 169 2.72 8.58 3.60
C TYR A 169 1.35 8.72 2.91
N ILE A 170 0.26 8.45 3.64
CA ILE A 170 -1.11 8.54 3.12
C ILE A 170 -1.41 9.95 2.62
N ILE A 171 -1.05 10.97 3.40
CA ILE A 171 -1.28 12.37 3.05
C ILE A 171 -0.55 12.75 1.77
N LEU A 172 0.76 12.47 1.69
CA LEU A 172 1.56 12.75 0.50
C LEU A 172 1.05 11.98 -0.73
N TRP A 173 0.56 10.76 -0.53
CA TRP A 173 -0.05 9.94 -1.57
C TRP A 173 -1.40 10.50 -2.05
N ILE A 174 -2.24 11.01 -1.14
CA ILE A 174 -3.49 11.71 -1.48
C ILE A 174 -3.17 12.93 -2.34
N MET A 175 -2.19 13.73 -1.94
CA MET A 175 -1.70 14.92 -2.65
C MET A 175 -1.08 14.62 -4.03
N GLY A 176 -0.93 13.34 -4.41
CA GLY A 176 -0.38 12.96 -5.71
C GLY A 176 1.14 13.10 -5.81
N THR A 177 1.84 13.09 -4.67
CA THR A 177 3.31 13.03 -4.62
C THR A 177 3.79 11.71 -5.21
N ARG A 178 4.93 11.69 -5.93
CA ARG A 178 5.43 10.44 -6.52
C ARG A 178 5.98 9.54 -5.43
N ASP A 179 5.72 8.24 -5.48
CA ASP A 179 6.23 7.29 -4.48
C ASP A 179 7.77 7.38 -4.30
N LYS A 180 8.52 7.68 -5.38
CA LYS A 180 9.97 7.93 -5.29
C LYS A 180 10.32 9.14 -4.42
N ASP A 181 9.53 10.20 -4.48
CA ASP A 181 9.75 11.43 -3.72
C ASP A 181 9.29 11.21 -2.27
N ILE A 182 8.16 10.54 -2.05
CA ILE A 182 7.68 10.17 -0.71
C ILE A 182 8.73 9.36 0.04
N LYS A 183 9.35 8.37 -0.61
CA LYS A 183 10.45 7.58 -0.01
C LYS A 183 11.65 8.42 0.39
N GLN A 184 12.02 9.40 -0.44
CA GLN A 184 13.12 10.31 -0.14
C GLN A 184 12.78 11.23 1.03
N ILE A 185 11.58 11.84 1.01
CA ILE A 185 11.08 12.71 2.09
C ILE A 185 11.02 11.96 3.41
N LEU A 186 10.54 10.72 3.40
CA LEU A 186 10.39 9.93 4.62
C LEU A 186 11.65 9.17 5.03
N ASN A 187 12.67 9.11 4.16
CA ASN A 187 13.85 8.25 4.28
C ASN A 187 13.49 6.76 4.49
N ILE A 188 12.58 6.24 3.65
CA ILE A 188 12.04 4.88 3.75
C ILE A 188 12.44 4.03 2.54
N ARG A 189 12.78 2.76 2.79
CA ARG A 189 13.08 1.79 1.71
C ARG A 189 11.82 1.37 0.94
N ARG A 190 11.97 1.03 -0.34
CA ARG A 190 10.86 0.70 -1.25
C ARG A 190 9.99 -0.47 -0.76
N GLU A 191 10.60 -1.45 -0.12
CA GLU A 191 9.94 -2.66 0.36
C GLU A 191 8.88 -2.35 1.44
N ARG A 192 8.96 -1.18 2.06
CA ARG A 192 8.03 -0.70 3.09
C ARG A 192 6.84 0.07 2.50
N THR A 193 7.02 0.78 1.38
CA THR A 193 5.94 1.59 0.78
C THR A 193 5.07 0.80 -0.19
N ALA A 194 5.62 -0.21 -0.85
CA ALA A 194 4.85 -1.03 -1.80
C ALA A 194 3.62 -1.74 -1.15
N PRO A 195 3.71 -2.32 0.06
CA PRO A 195 2.54 -2.87 0.74
C PRO A 195 1.49 -1.82 1.08
N LEU A 196 1.90 -0.62 1.51
CA LEU A 196 0.98 0.48 1.82
C LEU A 196 0.21 0.93 0.56
N GLN A 197 0.93 1.11 -0.55
CA GLN A 197 0.31 1.47 -1.82
C GLN A 197 -0.70 0.42 -2.28
N SER A 198 -0.32 -0.86 -2.21
CA SER A 198 -1.22 -1.97 -2.56
C SER A 198 -2.45 -2.00 -1.66
N LEU A 199 -2.28 -1.81 -0.34
CA LEU A 199 -3.38 -1.75 0.61
C LEU A 199 -4.39 -0.66 0.25
N LEU A 200 -3.92 0.57 0.07
CA LEU A 200 -4.78 1.71 -0.26
C LEU A 200 -5.52 1.47 -1.58
N GLN A 201 -4.82 0.99 -2.61
CA GLN A 201 -5.42 0.70 -3.91
C GLN A 201 -6.47 -0.40 -3.84
N ASN A 202 -6.22 -1.47 -3.08
CA ASN A 202 -7.18 -2.57 -2.92
C ASN A 202 -8.41 -2.13 -2.14
N ALA A 203 -8.23 -1.41 -1.02
CA ALA A 203 -9.33 -0.96 -0.19
C ALA A 203 -10.25 0.03 -0.95
N ILE A 204 -9.66 1.03 -1.62
CA ILE A 204 -10.41 1.99 -2.43
C ILE A 204 -11.09 1.31 -3.62
N SER A 205 -10.39 0.46 -4.36
CA SER A 205 -10.96 -0.23 -5.52
C SER A 205 -12.13 -1.14 -5.11
N ASN A 206 -11.99 -1.92 -4.04
CA ASN A 206 -13.08 -2.76 -3.53
C ASN A 206 -14.31 -1.93 -3.13
N ASN A 207 -14.11 -0.85 -2.39
CA ASN A 207 -15.21 0.04 -1.98
C ASN A 207 -15.87 0.73 -3.18
N PHE A 208 -15.08 1.26 -4.11
CA PHE A 208 -15.60 1.92 -5.32
C PHE A 208 -16.41 0.96 -6.20
N GLN A 209 -15.95 -0.27 -6.37
CA GLN A 209 -16.68 -1.29 -7.13
C GLN A 209 -17.95 -1.78 -6.42
N SER A 210 -17.98 -1.74 -5.08
CA SER A 210 -19.17 -2.08 -4.29
C SER A 210 -20.22 -0.96 -4.29
N SER A 211 -19.78 0.29 -4.48
CA SER A 211 -20.64 1.48 -4.49
C SER A 211 -20.36 2.33 -5.74
N LEU A 212 -20.72 1.78 -6.90
CA LEU A 212 -20.55 2.46 -8.18
C LEU A 212 -21.44 3.72 -8.27
N PRO A 213 -20.95 4.84 -8.83
CA PRO A 213 -21.78 6.01 -9.05
C PRO A 213 -22.86 5.70 -10.08
N LYS A 214 -24.05 6.27 -9.88
CA LYS A 214 -25.16 6.23 -10.84
C LYS A 214 -25.30 7.55 -11.54
N PHE A 215 -25.18 7.56 -12.86
CA PHE A 215 -25.26 8.77 -13.70
C PHE A 215 -26.69 8.98 -14.18
N SER A 216 -27.14 10.22 -14.20
CA SER A 216 -28.52 10.59 -14.53
C SER A 216 -28.61 11.86 -15.39
N GLY A 217 -27.49 12.55 -15.61
CA GLY A 217 -27.43 13.78 -16.40
C GLY A 217 -27.01 13.58 -17.84
N THR A 218 -26.11 14.45 -18.31
CA THR A 218 -25.50 14.37 -19.63
C THR A 218 -24.16 13.65 -19.52
N VAL A 219 -24.03 12.51 -20.19
CA VAL A 219 -22.86 11.64 -20.09
C VAL A 219 -22.12 11.58 -21.42
N GLU A 220 -20.85 11.98 -21.40
CA GLU A 220 -19.93 11.79 -22.51
C GLU A 220 -19.26 10.42 -22.39
N ILE A 221 -19.24 9.65 -23.47
CA ILE A 221 -18.61 8.33 -23.51
C ILE A 221 -17.53 8.26 -24.59
N ASP A 222 -16.43 7.56 -24.30
CA ASP A 222 -15.32 7.38 -25.24
C ASP A 222 -14.45 6.17 -24.87
N GLU A 223 -13.64 5.70 -25.83
CA GLU A 223 -12.64 4.65 -25.70
C GLU A 223 -11.23 5.21 -25.74
N SER A 224 -10.40 4.78 -24.79
CA SER A 224 -8.99 5.14 -24.82
C SER A 224 -8.05 3.97 -24.61
N CYS A 225 -7.01 3.93 -25.43
CA CYS A 225 -5.94 2.95 -25.32
C CYS A 225 -4.85 3.42 -24.34
N PHE A 226 -4.54 2.57 -23.37
CA PHE A 226 -3.42 2.71 -22.44
C PHE A 226 -2.26 1.85 -22.90
N LYS A 227 -1.26 2.53 -23.46
CA LYS A 227 -0.05 1.91 -24.00
C LYS A 227 0.94 1.54 -22.90
N ASN A 228 1.43 0.31 -22.92
CA ASN A 228 2.54 -0.08 -22.05
C ASN A 228 3.86 0.52 -22.55
N PRO A 229 4.81 0.87 -21.65
CA PRO A 229 6.11 1.35 -22.09
C PRO A 229 6.86 0.26 -22.86
N THR A 230 7.28 0.57 -24.09
CA THR A 230 8.19 -0.27 -24.86
C THR A 230 9.61 -0.12 -24.29
N THR A 231 10.06 -1.09 -23.50
CA THR A 231 11.47 -1.20 -23.09
C THR A 231 12.16 -2.31 -23.88
N LYS A 232 13.41 -2.07 -24.31
CA LYS A 232 14.23 -3.01 -25.12
C LYS A 232 14.40 -4.42 -24.50
N THR A 233 14.15 -4.57 -23.19
CA THR A 233 14.50 -5.76 -22.40
C THR A 233 13.31 -6.55 -21.83
N CYS A 234 12.06 -6.15 -22.05
CA CYS A 234 10.88 -6.88 -21.54
C CYS A 234 9.87 -7.11 -22.67
N LYS A 235 9.26 -8.31 -22.70
CA LYS A 235 8.15 -8.64 -23.61
C LYS A 235 7.04 -7.59 -23.45
N THR A 236 6.65 -6.97 -24.57
CA THR A 236 5.58 -5.96 -24.61
C THR A 236 4.29 -6.56 -24.08
N GLN A 237 3.80 -6.09 -22.93
CA GLN A 237 2.43 -6.42 -22.52
C GLN A 237 1.46 -5.77 -23.51
N PRO A 238 0.37 -6.45 -23.92
CA PRO A 238 -0.57 -5.89 -24.86
C PRO A 238 -1.17 -4.60 -24.31
N ASP A 239 -1.40 -3.66 -25.20
CA ASP A 239 -2.11 -2.42 -24.89
C ASP A 239 -3.50 -2.73 -24.33
N LYS A 240 -3.92 -1.93 -23.34
CA LYS A 240 -5.21 -2.13 -22.66
C LYS A 240 -6.20 -1.08 -23.14
N TRP A 241 -7.35 -1.52 -23.62
CA TRP A 241 -8.47 -0.63 -23.93
C TRP A 241 -9.28 -0.35 -22.67
N VAL A 242 -9.71 0.90 -22.53
CA VAL A 242 -10.51 1.37 -21.40
C VAL A 242 -11.70 2.13 -21.98
N PHE A 243 -12.88 1.82 -21.47
CA PHE A 243 -14.11 2.55 -21.76
C PHE A 243 -14.37 3.55 -20.63
N GLY A 244 -14.65 4.80 -20.99
CA GLY A 244 -14.79 5.89 -20.04
C GLY A 244 -16.12 6.61 -20.21
N LEU A 245 -16.70 7.01 -19.08
CA LEU A 245 -17.93 7.78 -18.99
C LEU A 245 -17.65 9.02 -18.11
N TYR A 246 -18.14 10.19 -18.54
CA TYR A 246 -18.04 11.43 -17.81
C TYR A 246 -19.40 12.11 -17.72
N GLU A 247 -19.91 12.33 -16.51
CA GLU A 247 -21.15 13.08 -16.29
C GLU A 247 -20.85 14.57 -16.08
N ARG A 248 -21.48 15.44 -16.86
CA ARG A 248 -21.17 16.88 -16.87
C ARG A 248 -21.58 17.60 -15.60
N GLU A 249 -22.76 17.31 -15.08
CA GLU A 249 -23.40 18.08 -14.02
C GLU A 249 -22.65 17.93 -12.70
N ARG A 250 -22.36 16.68 -12.29
CA ARG A 250 -21.61 16.39 -11.06
C ARG A 250 -20.11 16.18 -11.31
N LYS A 251 -19.65 16.22 -12.56
CA LYS A 251 -18.24 16.02 -12.97
C LYS A 251 -17.69 14.67 -12.52
N LEU A 252 -18.57 13.67 -12.44
CA LEU A 252 -18.21 12.30 -12.07
C LEU A 252 -17.58 11.59 -13.26
N THR A 253 -16.72 10.62 -12.97
CA THR A 253 -16.00 9.86 -14.00
C THR A 253 -16.01 8.39 -13.63
N TYR A 254 -16.24 7.54 -14.64
CA TYR A 254 -16.11 6.09 -14.53
C TYR A 254 -15.22 5.57 -15.65
N MET A 255 -14.33 4.64 -15.35
CA MET A 255 -13.39 4.06 -16.30
C MET A 255 -13.22 2.57 -16.04
N GLU A 256 -13.43 1.75 -17.07
CA GLU A 256 -13.37 0.29 -16.98
C GLU A 256 -12.51 -0.30 -18.10
N VAL A 257 -11.56 -1.18 -17.75
CA VAL A 257 -10.75 -1.92 -18.70
C VAL A 257 -11.63 -2.92 -19.43
N VAL A 258 -11.67 -2.83 -20.75
CA VAL A 258 -12.49 -3.70 -21.61
C VAL A 258 -11.60 -4.56 -22.50
N SER A 259 -11.99 -5.83 -22.65
CA SER A 259 -11.29 -6.76 -23.55
C SER A 259 -11.67 -6.56 -25.01
N LYS A 260 -12.90 -6.08 -25.25
CA LYS A 260 -13.45 -5.80 -26.57
C LYS A 260 -14.23 -4.50 -26.56
N ARG A 261 -14.30 -3.93 -27.75
CA ARG A 261 -14.85 -2.63 -28.08
C ARG A 261 -16.13 -2.80 -28.91
N THR A 262 -16.97 -3.77 -28.58
CA THR A 262 -18.20 -4.06 -29.32
C THR A 262 -19.40 -3.64 -28.50
N ALA A 263 -20.52 -3.35 -29.17
CA ALA A 263 -21.78 -2.99 -28.52
C ALA A 263 -22.16 -3.96 -27.38
N SER A 264 -21.95 -5.26 -27.57
CA SER A 264 -22.23 -6.31 -26.58
C SER A 264 -21.41 -6.20 -25.28
N TYR A 265 -20.27 -5.50 -25.28
CA TYR A 265 -19.46 -5.25 -24.09
C TYR A 265 -19.74 -3.87 -23.49
N LEU A 266 -19.98 -2.86 -24.33
CA LEU A 266 -20.09 -1.47 -23.89
C LEU A 266 -21.50 -1.11 -23.39
N ILE A 267 -22.55 -1.59 -24.06
CA ILE A 267 -23.94 -1.32 -23.67
C ILE A 267 -24.24 -1.80 -22.24
N PRO A 268 -23.84 -3.03 -21.82
CA PRO A 268 -24.03 -3.45 -20.44
C PRO A 268 -23.32 -2.56 -19.41
N ILE A 269 -22.17 -1.97 -19.75
CA ILE A 269 -21.46 -1.03 -18.88
C ILE A 269 -22.26 0.27 -18.75
N ILE A 270 -22.81 0.78 -19.86
CA ILE A 270 -23.69 1.96 -19.85
C ILE A 270 -24.91 1.69 -18.98
N GLN A 271 -25.60 0.55 -19.14
CA GLN A 271 -26.76 0.18 -18.31
C GLN A 271 -26.41 -0.01 -16.83
N LYS A 272 -25.19 -0.44 -16.53
CA LYS A 272 -24.70 -0.60 -15.16
C LYS A 272 -24.50 0.76 -14.47
N ILE A 273 -24.05 1.78 -15.20
CA ILE A 273 -23.62 3.06 -14.62
C ILE A 273 -24.67 4.17 -14.81
N CYS A 274 -25.33 4.20 -15.96
CA CYS A 274 -26.32 5.22 -16.30
C CYS A 274 -27.74 4.75 -15.99
N GLU A 275 -28.54 5.63 -15.42
CA GLU A 275 -29.98 5.43 -15.23
C GLU A 275 -30.72 5.60 -16.56
N GLN A 276 -31.86 4.93 -16.71
CA GLN A 276 -32.66 5.06 -17.92
C GLN A 276 -33.12 6.53 -18.11
N GLY A 277 -33.05 7.05 -19.34
CA GLY A 277 -33.29 8.46 -19.63
C GLY A 277 -32.05 9.35 -19.58
N THR A 278 -30.90 8.84 -19.12
CA THR A 278 -29.61 9.57 -19.19
C THR A 278 -29.27 9.89 -20.64
N THR A 279 -28.91 11.15 -20.90
CA THR A 279 -28.51 11.59 -22.25
C THR A 279 -27.06 11.22 -22.51
N ILE A 280 -26.80 10.44 -23.55
CA ILE A 280 -25.46 10.01 -23.94
C ILE A 280 -24.96 10.85 -25.12
N ILE A 281 -23.71 11.29 -25.04
CA ILE A 281 -22.97 11.95 -26.13
C ILE A 281 -21.75 11.10 -26.45
N SER A 282 -21.57 10.73 -27.71
CA SER A 282 -20.40 9.97 -28.17
C SER A 282 -19.92 10.43 -29.54
N ASP A 283 -18.80 9.88 -29.99
CA ASP A 283 -18.39 9.94 -31.39
C ASP A 283 -19.31 9.05 -32.26
N GLN A 284 -19.24 9.17 -33.59
CA GLN A 284 -20.06 8.43 -34.58
C GLN A 284 -19.72 6.93 -34.69
N TRP A 285 -19.46 6.24 -33.58
CA TRP A 285 -19.10 4.84 -33.63
C TRP A 285 -20.33 3.94 -33.66
N SER A 286 -20.35 2.99 -34.61
CA SER A 286 -21.51 2.13 -34.90
C SER A 286 -21.97 1.27 -33.73
N ALA A 287 -21.10 1.03 -32.74
CA ALA A 287 -21.44 0.29 -31.52
C ALA A 287 -22.57 0.96 -30.71
N TYR A 288 -22.77 2.27 -30.90
CA TYR A 288 -23.71 3.08 -30.12
C TYR A 288 -25.07 3.31 -30.79
N ASN A 289 -25.26 2.88 -32.04
CA ASN A 289 -26.47 3.15 -32.81
C ASN A 289 -27.77 2.63 -32.14
N LYS A 290 -27.65 1.65 -31.25
CA LYS A 290 -28.78 1.03 -30.55
C LYS A 290 -29.10 1.64 -29.19
N LEU A 291 -28.35 2.65 -28.72
CA LEU A 291 -28.54 3.20 -27.36
C LEU A 291 -29.98 3.69 -27.11
N VAL A 292 -30.62 4.25 -28.13
CA VAL A 292 -32.02 4.70 -28.07
C VAL A 292 -32.97 3.53 -27.78
N GLU A 293 -32.72 2.34 -28.34
CA GLU A 293 -33.51 1.12 -28.09
C GLU A 293 -33.43 0.67 -26.61
N PHE A 294 -32.35 1.03 -25.91
CA PHE A 294 -32.15 0.74 -24.50
C PHE A 294 -32.62 1.87 -23.57
N GLY A 295 -33.28 2.90 -24.10
CA GLY A 295 -33.82 4.03 -23.33
C GLY A 295 -32.80 5.11 -22.99
N PHE A 296 -31.72 5.21 -23.78
CA PHE A 296 -30.72 6.29 -23.65
C PHE A 296 -30.83 7.23 -24.86
N PRO A 297 -31.37 8.45 -24.69
CA PRO A 297 -31.27 9.50 -25.70
C PRO A 297 -29.81 9.68 -26.11
N HIS A 298 -29.53 9.67 -27.43
CA HIS A 298 -28.16 9.62 -27.92
C HIS A 298 -27.90 10.71 -28.96
N TYR A 299 -26.83 11.47 -28.75
CA TYR A 299 -26.31 12.45 -29.69
C TYR A 299 -24.89 12.09 -30.10
N THR A 300 -24.55 12.37 -31.36
CA THR A 300 -23.23 12.07 -31.91
C THR A 300 -22.48 13.32 -32.36
N VAL A 301 -21.16 13.27 -32.21
CA VAL A 301 -20.22 14.29 -32.71
C VAL A 301 -19.50 13.75 -33.94
N ASP A 302 -19.55 14.51 -35.04
CA ASP A 302 -18.80 14.20 -36.25
C ASP A 302 -17.41 14.87 -36.22
N HIS A 303 -16.42 14.21 -35.61
CA HIS A 303 -15.04 14.73 -35.56
C HIS A 303 -14.35 14.78 -36.93
N SER A 304 -14.91 14.15 -37.97
CA SER A 304 -14.35 14.27 -39.32
C SER A 304 -14.66 15.63 -39.97
N ARG A 305 -15.68 16.34 -39.45
CA ARG A 305 -16.18 17.59 -40.02
C ARG A 305 -16.14 18.77 -39.05
N PHE A 306 -16.34 18.53 -37.75
CA PHE A 306 -16.50 19.62 -36.78
C PHE A 306 -15.90 19.27 -35.41
N PHE A 307 -15.23 20.23 -34.76
CA PHE A 307 -14.71 20.08 -33.39
C PHE A 307 -15.79 20.24 -32.31
N VAL A 308 -16.89 20.91 -32.65
CA VAL A 308 -18.13 21.07 -31.88
C VAL A 308 -19.27 21.01 -32.89
N ASN A 309 -20.37 20.33 -32.58
CA ASN A 309 -21.50 20.24 -33.51
C ASN A 309 -21.98 21.66 -33.92
N PRO A 310 -22.02 21.99 -35.23
CA PRO A 310 -22.37 23.32 -35.70
C PRO A 310 -23.81 23.72 -35.38
N LEU A 311 -24.69 22.73 -35.13
CA LEU A 311 -26.09 22.94 -34.82
C LEU A 311 -26.34 23.16 -33.32
N SER A 312 -25.45 22.67 -32.44
CA SER A 312 -25.53 22.91 -30.99
C SER A 312 -24.16 22.81 -30.35
N ARG A 313 -23.74 23.88 -29.67
CA ARG A 313 -22.48 23.92 -28.93
C ARG A 313 -22.42 22.95 -27.75
N GLU A 314 -23.54 22.37 -27.34
CA GLU A 314 -23.61 21.46 -26.21
C GLU A 314 -23.25 20.02 -26.59
N ILE A 315 -23.23 19.67 -27.89
CA ILE A 315 -22.93 18.30 -28.34
C ILE A 315 -21.42 18.19 -28.61
N HIS A 316 -20.67 17.67 -27.63
CA HIS A 316 -19.22 17.44 -27.69
C HIS A 316 -18.75 16.40 -26.66
N THR A 317 -17.53 15.86 -26.82
CA THR A 317 -16.89 14.86 -25.94
C THR A 317 -15.61 15.39 -25.24
N GLN A 318 -15.44 16.71 -25.19
CA GLN A 318 -14.24 17.34 -24.65
C GLN A 318 -13.92 17.00 -23.17
N HIS A 319 -14.92 16.81 -22.31
CA HIS A 319 -14.65 16.55 -20.90
C HIS A 319 -14.12 15.15 -20.66
N ILE A 320 -14.61 14.15 -21.39
CA ILE A 320 -14.05 12.80 -21.34
C ILE A 320 -12.63 12.77 -21.93
N GLU A 321 -12.37 13.51 -23.01
CA GLU A 321 -11.01 13.67 -23.57
C GLU A 321 -10.02 14.27 -22.57
N ILE A 322 -10.40 15.36 -21.90
CA ILE A 322 -9.59 15.98 -20.84
C ILE A 322 -9.38 14.98 -19.69
N SER A 323 -10.42 14.22 -19.32
CA SER A 323 -10.34 13.21 -18.26
C SER A 323 -9.34 12.11 -18.62
N TRP A 324 -9.25 11.69 -19.89
CA TRP A 324 -8.22 10.77 -20.35
C TRP A 324 -6.81 11.32 -20.20
N CYS A 325 -6.59 12.60 -20.53
CA CYS A 325 -5.29 13.24 -20.34
C CYS A 325 -4.83 13.14 -18.88
N TRP A 326 -5.71 13.47 -17.93
CA TRP A 326 -5.40 13.39 -16.50
C TRP A 326 -5.19 11.95 -16.02
N ALA A 327 -6.07 11.02 -16.37
CA ALA A 327 -5.94 9.62 -15.97
C ALA A 327 -4.62 9.01 -16.46
N LYS A 328 -4.28 9.21 -17.75
CA LYS A 328 -3.02 8.73 -18.33
C LYS A 328 -1.81 9.39 -17.69
N TYR A 329 -1.86 10.70 -17.43
CA TYR A 329 -0.77 11.43 -16.79
C TYR A 329 -0.50 10.92 -15.39
N GLU A 330 -1.52 10.84 -14.54
CA GLU A 330 -1.38 10.41 -13.14
C GLU A 330 -0.89 8.96 -13.04
N ILE A 331 -1.50 8.05 -13.81
CA ILE A 331 -1.13 6.64 -13.80
C ILE A 331 0.32 6.45 -14.27
N LYS A 332 0.72 7.07 -15.39
CA LYS A 332 2.11 6.95 -15.90
C LYS A 332 3.13 7.61 -14.98
N ARG A 333 2.78 8.73 -14.35
CA ARG A 333 3.67 9.44 -13.43
C ARG A 333 3.94 8.63 -12.16
N GLN A 334 2.96 7.88 -11.69
CA GLN A 334 3.03 7.10 -10.45
C GLN A 334 3.49 5.65 -10.67
N HIS A 335 3.21 5.08 -11.85
CA HIS A 335 3.41 3.66 -12.14
C HIS A 335 4.20 3.45 -13.43
N ARG A 336 5.32 2.72 -13.31
CA ARG A 336 6.11 2.29 -14.48
C ARG A 336 5.47 1.12 -15.24
N GLN A 337 4.69 0.29 -14.56
CA GLN A 337 4.02 -0.86 -15.16
C GLN A 337 2.54 -0.84 -14.76
N MET A 338 1.68 -1.08 -15.74
CA MET A 338 0.21 -1.01 -15.59
C MET A 338 -0.38 -2.38 -15.26
N GLY A 339 0.28 -3.14 -14.39
CA GLY A 339 -0.09 -4.53 -14.06
C GLY A 339 -1.53 -4.63 -13.60
N ASN A 340 -1.97 -3.72 -12.72
CA ASN A 340 -3.33 -3.69 -12.16
C ASN A 340 -4.09 -2.42 -12.57
N LEU A 341 -4.21 -2.19 -13.88
CA LEU A 341 -4.81 -0.96 -14.44
C LEU A 341 -6.20 -0.65 -13.87
N GLN A 342 -7.08 -1.64 -13.72
CA GLN A 342 -8.43 -1.38 -13.21
C GLN A 342 -8.41 -0.71 -11.83
N LYS A 343 -7.62 -1.22 -10.89
CA LYS A 343 -7.51 -0.62 -9.54
C LYS A 343 -7.00 0.82 -9.57
N LEU A 344 -6.10 1.13 -10.51
CA LEU A 344 -5.57 2.47 -10.67
C LEU A 344 -6.64 3.43 -11.22
N LEU A 345 -7.47 2.95 -12.15
CA LEU A 345 -8.62 3.69 -12.68
C LEU A 345 -9.68 3.89 -11.59
N ASP A 346 -9.95 2.88 -10.79
CA ASP A 346 -10.90 2.98 -9.67
C ASP A 346 -10.46 4.05 -8.67
N VAL A 347 -9.19 4.06 -8.29
CA VAL A 347 -8.64 5.10 -7.39
C VAL A 347 -8.74 6.49 -8.04
N PHE A 348 -8.46 6.61 -9.33
CA PHE A 348 -8.60 7.87 -10.06
C PHE A 348 -10.06 8.36 -10.06
N CYS A 349 -11.01 7.48 -10.41
CA CYS A 349 -12.43 7.78 -10.43
C CYS A 349 -12.96 8.12 -9.04
N TRP A 350 -12.55 7.37 -8.02
CA TRP A 350 -12.90 7.62 -6.62
C TRP A 350 -12.40 8.99 -6.14
N LYS A 351 -11.12 9.33 -6.37
CA LYS A 351 -10.58 10.65 -6.01
C LYS A 351 -11.33 11.80 -6.71
N ARG A 352 -11.77 11.59 -7.95
CA ARG A 352 -12.50 12.62 -8.72
C ARG A 352 -13.83 13.02 -8.11
N GLN A 353 -14.48 12.15 -7.34
CA GLN A 353 -15.74 12.46 -6.65
C GLN A 353 -15.60 13.59 -5.63
N PHE A 354 -14.39 13.82 -5.12
CA PHE A 354 -14.10 14.81 -4.08
C PHE A 354 -13.38 16.05 -4.62
N LYS A 355 -13.29 16.20 -5.95
CA LYS A 355 -12.57 17.31 -6.57
C LYS A 355 -13.22 18.63 -6.18
N ASN A 356 -12.44 19.53 -5.58
CA ASN A 356 -12.91 20.83 -5.11
C ASN A 356 -11.99 21.95 -5.64
N LEU A 357 -12.50 23.18 -5.69
CA LEU A 357 -11.69 24.38 -5.98
C LEU A 357 -10.74 24.67 -4.82
N ASP A 358 -11.21 24.49 -3.57
CA ASP A 358 -10.35 24.58 -2.40
C ASP A 358 -9.61 23.25 -2.15
N LYS A 359 -8.28 23.32 -2.19
CA LYS A 359 -7.43 22.13 -2.02
C LYS A 359 -7.40 21.60 -0.60
N ALA A 360 -7.56 22.46 0.40
CA ALA A 360 -7.62 21.99 1.79
C ALA A 360 -8.87 21.12 2.01
N THR A 361 -10.03 21.60 1.54
CA THR A 361 -11.30 20.87 1.58
C THR A 361 -11.21 19.56 0.77
N GLU A 362 -10.68 19.59 -0.46
CA GLU A 362 -10.50 18.37 -1.27
C GLU A 362 -9.68 17.30 -0.53
N ILE A 363 -8.55 17.69 0.07
CA ILE A 363 -7.69 16.74 0.81
C ILE A 363 -8.43 16.23 2.06
N GLY A 364 -9.16 17.10 2.77
CA GLY A 364 -9.96 16.73 3.93
C GLY A 364 -11.05 15.72 3.60
N ASP A 365 -11.80 15.95 2.51
CA ASP A 365 -12.86 15.06 2.04
C ASP A 365 -12.31 13.70 1.60
N ILE A 366 -11.20 13.69 0.85
CA ILE A 366 -10.54 12.46 0.43
C ILE A 366 -10.04 11.68 1.66
N LEU A 367 -9.40 12.34 2.63
CA LEU A 367 -8.88 11.69 3.83
C LEU A 367 -10.01 11.15 4.71
N SER A 368 -11.08 11.92 4.90
CA SER A 368 -12.26 11.52 5.67
C SER A 368 -12.92 10.28 5.06
N ASN A 369 -13.15 10.27 3.75
CA ASN A 369 -13.72 9.12 3.07
C ASN A 369 -12.75 7.93 3.03
N LEU A 370 -11.44 8.16 2.88
CA LEU A 370 -10.45 7.08 3.01
C LEU A 370 -10.51 6.42 4.40
N CYS A 371 -10.68 7.18 5.48
CA CYS A 371 -10.81 6.62 6.82
C CYS A 371 -12.04 5.71 6.93
N LYS A 372 -13.17 6.08 6.32
CA LYS A 372 -14.38 5.23 6.25
C LYS A 372 -14.11 3.94 5.48
N VAL A 373 -13.55 4.06 4.28
CA VAL A 373 -13.17 2.91 3.42
C VAL A 373 -12.25 1.94 4.17
N MET A 374 -11.22 2.47 4.83
CA MET A 374 -10.26 1.66 5.58
C MET A 374 -10.89 0.99 6.80
N ARG A 375 -11.84 1.64 7.47
CA ARG A 375 -12.58 1.06 8.61
C ARG A 375 -13.40 -0.15 8.16
N GLU A 376 -14.19 0.01 7.09
CA GLU A 376 -15.00 -1.07 6.49
C GLU A 376 -14.11 -2.24 6.04
N TYR A 377 -13.05 -1.94 5.28
CA TYR A 377 -12.12 -2.94 4.78
C TYR A 377 -11.43 -3.75 5.89
N GLN A 378 -11.05 -3.10 7.00
CA GLN A 378 -10.47 -3.78 8.15
C GLN A 378 -11.48 -4.68 8.86
N ASN A 379 -12.71 -4.19 9.06
CA ASN A 379 -13.78 -4.96 9.69
C ASN A 379 -14.11 -6.23 8.90
N GLU A 380 -14.25 -6.14 7.57
CA GLU A 380 -14.46 -7.32 6.71
C GLU A 380 -13.32 -8.34 6.87
N LYS A 381 -12.06 -7.86 6.88
CA LYS A 381 -10.88 -8.73 7.06
C LYS A 381 -10.80 -9.35 8.45
N LEU A 382 -11.30 -8.69 9.49
CA LEU A 382 -11.40 -9.25 10.83
C LEU A 382 -12.48 -10.33 10.88
N MET A 383 -13.64 -10.12 10.24
CA MET A 383 -14.73 -11.11 10.20
C MET A 383 -14.37 -12.37 9.42
N MET A 384 -13.57 -12.27 8.35
CA MET A 384 -13.10 -13.44 7.59
C MET A 384 -12.04 -14.30 8.32
N LYS A 385 -11.49 -13.83 9.45
CA LYS A 385 -10.49 -14.54 10.25
C LYS A 385 -11.09 -15.26 11.48
N VAL A 386 -12.36 -14.99 11.80
CA VAL A 386 -13.17 -15.72 12.78
C VAL A 386 -13.83 -16.89 12.06
#